data_AF-A0A969DG49-F1
#
_entry.id   AF-A0A969DG49-F1
#
_cell.length_a   1.000
_cell.length_b   1.000
_cell.length_c   1.000
_cell.angle_alpha   90.00
_cell.angle_beta   90.00
_cell.angle_gamma   90.00
#
_symmetry.space_group_name_H-M   'P 1'
#
loop_
_entity.id
_entity.type
_entity.pdbx_description
1 polymer ?
#
loop_
_entity_poly.entity_id
_entity_poly.type
_entity_poly.pdbx_seq_one_letter_code
_entity_poly.pdbx_strand_id
1 'polypeptide(L)'
;MKRHFGLVSLFLSSAVVAISTQPAYAAATIITEVEISSTAEGLALVMATEAGNQPRIFTINLGNEFRADLVNTQLRLPSGDRFFENNPAPGVASVEIIPLDANSVRVSVTGTSTAPVGEVRQSSAIA
;
A
#
# COMPACT_ATOMS: atom_id res chain seq x y z
N MET A 1 -6.28 82.69 0.27
CA MET A 1 -6.49 81.69 1.35
C MET A 1 -7.14 80.44 0.75
N LYS A 2 -6.64 79.23 1.09
CA LYS A 2 -7.19 77.86 0.86
C LYS A 2 -7.01 77.30 -0.59
N ARG A 3 -5.96 76.47 -0.87
CA ARG A 3 -5.83 74.98 -0.83
C ARG A 3 -6.90 74.26 -1.70
N HIS A 4 -6.61 73.29 -2.58
CA HIS A 4 -6.04 71.96 -2.31
C HIS A 4 -5.47 71.27 -3.57
N PHE A 5 -4.51 70.37 -3.30
CA PHE A 5 -3.80 69.44 -4.19
C PHE A 5 -4.69 68.23 -4.54
N GLY A 6 -4.58 67.66 -5.74
CA GLY A 6 -5.24 66.39 -6.10
C GLY A 6 -4.45 65.63 -7.15
N LEU A 7 -3.58 64.71 -6.71
CA LEU A 7 -2.77 63.83 -7.53
C LEU A 7 -3.47 62.47 -7.57
N VAL A 8 -4.09 62.11 -8.70
CA VAL A 8 -4.73 60.80 -8.89
C VAL A 8 -3.70 59.87 -9.54
N SER A 9 -3.08 59.03 -8.71
CA SER A 9 -2.22 57.93 -9.13
C SER A 9 -3.07 56.77 -9.67
N LEU A 10 -2.90 56.45 -10.96
CA LEU A 10 -3.49 55.30 -11.64
C LEU A 10 -2.62 54.05 -11.36
N PHE A 11 -3.05 53.16 -10.47
CA PHE A 11 -2.39 51.86 -10.29
C PHE A 11 -2.93 50.85 -11.31
N LEU A 12 -2.06 50.35 -12.18
CA LEU A 12 -2.30 49.21 -13.09
C LEU A 12 -2.24 47.90 -12.28
N SER A 13 -3.39 47.32 -11.95
CA SER A 13 -3.45 45.99 -11.32
C SER A 13 -3.52 44.89 -12.41
N SER A 14 -2.40 44.24 -12.66
CA SER A 14 -2.36 42.96 -13.38
C SER A 14 -2.68 41.83 -12.39
N ALA A 15 -3.85 41.22 -12.50
CA ALA A 15 -4.19 40.03 -11.73
C ALA A 15 -3.43 38.81 -12.27
N VAL A 16 -2.53 38.24 -11.46
CA VAL A 16 -1.90 36.94 -11.73
C VAL A 16 -2.83 35.84 -11.24
N VAL A 17 -3.36 35.01 -12.14
CA VAL A 17 -4.12 33.81 -11.78
C VAL A 17 -3.12 32.68 -11.50
N ALA A 18 -2.98 32.31 -10.24
CA ALA A 18 -2.26 31.11 -9.85
C ALA A 18 -3.16 29.88 -10.08
N ILE A 19 -2.78 29.01 -11.01
CA ILE A 19 -3.43 27.69 -11.18
C ILE A 19 -2.77 26.75 -10.17
N SER A 20 -3.46 26.40 -9.09
CA SER A 20 -3.00 25.37 -8.18
C SER A 20 -3.28 23.99 -8.78
N THR A 21 -2.26 23.27 -9.22
CA THR A 21 -2.37 21.84 -9.51
C THR A 21 -2.43 21.08 -8.19
N GLN A 22 -3.63 20.68 -7.74
CA GLN A 22 -3.73 19.80 -6.57
C GLN A 22 -3.16 18.42 -6.93
N PRO A 23 -2.23 17.85 -6.15
CA PRO A 23 -1.80 16.48 -6.34
C PRO A 23 -3.01 15.55 -6.10
N ALA A 24 -3.34 14.72 -7.09
CA ALA A 24 -4.28 13.65 -6.90
C ALA A 24 -3.62 12.61 -5.96
N TYR A 25 -4.00 12.61 -4.68
CA TYR A 25 -3.66 11.50 -3.80
C TYR A 25 -4.37 10.26 -4.35
N ALA A 26 -3.59 9.34 -4.92
CA ALA A 26 -4.10 8.02 -5.24
C ALA A 26 -4.62 7.40 -3.94
N ALA A 27 -5.86 6.92 -3.92
CA ALA A 27 -6.36 6.16 -2.79
C ALA A 27 -5.43 4.96 -2.55
N ALA A 28 -5.06 4.74 -1.30
CA ALA A 28 -4.29 3.57 -0.91
C ALA A 28 -5.15 2.32 -1.12
N THR A 29 -4.55 1.22 -1.56
CA THR A 29 -5.22 -0.06 -1.62
C THR A 29 -5.40 -0.63 -0.22
N ILE A 30 -6.58 -1.14 0.09
CA ILE A 30 -6.89 -1.66 1.42
C ILE A 30 -7.03 -3.17 1.32
N ILE A 31 -6.22 -3.92 2.08
CA ILE A 31 -6.38 -5.36 2.26
C ILE A 31 -7.49 -5.56 3.30
N THR A 32 -8.59 -6.17 2.89
CA THR A 32 -9.77 -6.39 3.73
C THR A 32 -9.92 -7.85 4.16
N GLU A 33 -9.35 -8.78 3.41
CA GLU A 33 -9.42 -10.21 3.70
C GLU A 33 -8.10 -10.89 3.34
N VAL A 34 -7.78 -11.92 4.11
CA VAL A 34 -6.63 -12.79 3.88
C VAL A 34 -7.13 -14.23 3.98
N GLU A 35 -6.91 -14.98 2.91
CA GLU A 35 -7.21 -16.40 2.85
C GLU A 35 -5.92 -17.17 2.58
N ILE A 36 -5.72 -18.24 3.35
CA ILE A 36 -4.60 -19.15 3.13
C ILE A 36 -5.14 -20.52 2.77
N SER A 37 -4.43 -21.23 1.90
CA SER A 37 -4.75 -22.60 1.55
C SER A 37 -3.50 -23.40 1.27
N SER A 38 -3.38 -24.57 1.90
CA SER A 38 -2.37 -25.55 1.55
C SER A 38 -2.74 -26.23 0.23
N THR A 39 -1.79 -26.36 -0.68
CA THR A 39 -1.96 -26.93 -2.01
C THR A 39 -0.94 -28.04 -2.25
N ALA A 40 -1.12 -28.83 -3.32
CA ALA A 40 -0.15 -29.86 -3.69
C ALA A 40 1.25 -29.28 -4.01
N GLU A 41 1.32 -28.01 -4.42
CA GLU A 41 2.56 -27.32 -4.78
C GLU A 41 3.14 -26.49 -3.61
N GLY A 42 2.47 -26.44 -2.47
CA GLY A 42 2.91 -25.70 -1.30
C GLY A 42 1.79 -24.86 -0.69
N LEU A 43 1.94 -23.54 -0.72
CA LEU A 43 1.05 -22.61 -0.04
C LEU A 43 0.49 -21.57 -1.01
N ALA A 44 -0.83 -21.39 -1.01
CA ALA A 44 -1.49 -20.26 -1.64
C ALA A 44 -1.92 -19.24 -0.57
N LEU A 45 -1.54 -17.98 -0.77
CA LEU A 45 -1.96 -16.84 0.05
C LEU A 45 -2.69 -15.85 -0.86
N VAL A 46 -3.98 -15.63 -0.60
CA VAL A 46 -4.82 -14.72 -1.36
C VAL A 46 -5.23 -13.56 -0.47
N MET A 47 -5.07 -12.34 -0.97
CA MET A 47 -5.45 -11.12 -0.25
C MET A 47 -6.51 -10.40 -1.07
N ALA A 48 -7.72 -10.26 -0.51
CA ALA A 48 -8.74 -9.43 -1.12
C ALA A 48 -8.40 -7.96 -0.88
N THR A 49 -8.54 -7.16 -1.92
CA THR A 49 -8.23 -5.73 -1.86
C THR A 49 -9.42 -4.90 -2.31
N GLU A 50 -9.63 -3.80 -1.61
CA GLU A 50 -10.64 -2.79 -1.93
C GLU A 50 -9.98 -1.44 -2.20
N ALA A 51 -10.54 -0.73 -3.18
CA ALA A 51 -10.16 0.62 -3.55
C ALA A 51 -8.68 0.80 -3.94
N GLY A 52 -8.37 1.99 -4.45
CA GLY A 52 -7.00 2.42 -4.71
C GLY A 52 -6.34 1.83 -5.95
N ASN A 53 -5.10 2.25 -6.17
CA ASN A 53 -4.25 1.76 -7.25
C ASN A 53 -3.50 0.51 -6.81
N GLN A 54 -3.34 -0.43 -7.74
CA GLN A 54 -2.60 -1.68 -7.56
C GLN A 54 -1.32 -1.49 -6.73
N PRO A 55 -1.14 -2.26 -5.63
CA PRO A 55 0.02 -2.17 -4.76
C PRO A 55 1.33 -2.27 -5.53
N ARG A 56 2.36 -1.54 -5.11
CA ARG A 56 3.73 -1.83 -5.58
C ARG A 56 4.35 -2.85 -4.66
N ILE A 57 4.74 -3.99 -5.20
CA ILE A 57 5.23 -5.13 -4.42
C ILE A 57 6.73 -5.31 -4.64
N PHE A 58 7.48 -5.36 -3.54
CA PHE A 58 8.91 -5.66 -3.53
C PHE A 58 9.13 -6.97 -2.80
N THR A 59 9.83 -7.92 -3.41
CA THR A 59 10.10 -9.22 -2.81
C THR A 59 11.59 -9.42 -2.55
N ILE A 60 11.90 -10.12 -1.46
CA ILE A 60 13.27 -10.52 -1.11
C ILE A 60 13.25 -11.84 -0.34
N ASN A 61 14.27 -12.65 -0.54
CA ASN A 61 14.56 -13.79 0.33
C ASN A 61 15.61 -13.39 1.37
N LEU A 62 15.26 -13.48 2.65
CA LEU A 62 16.14 -13.17 3.77
C LEU A 62 16.30 -14.41 4.66
N GLY A 63 17.43 -15.09 4.56
CA GLY A 63 17.65 -16.34 5.29
C GLY A 63 16.63 -17.40 4.88
N ASN A 64 15.75 -17.80 5.81
CA ASN A 64 14.65 -18.74 5.58
C ASN A 64 13.28 -18.06 5.38
N GLU A 65 13.23 -16.75 5.14
CA GLU A 65 12.00 -15.98 4.96
C GLU A 65 11.88 -15.49 3.51
N PHE A 66 10.74 -15.76 2.87
CA PHE A 66 10.28 -15.00 1.70
C PHE A 66 9.47 -13.81 2.19
N ARG A 67 9.92 -12.61 1.85
CA ARG A 67 9.32 -11.36 2.29
C ARG A 67 8.79 -10.57 1.10
N ALA A 68 7.57 -10.06 1.22
CA ALA A 68 6.98 -9.14 0.27
C ALA A 68 6.52 -7.87 1.00
N ASP A 69 7.07 -6.72 0.60
CA ASP A 69 6.66 -5.41 1.09
C ASP A 69 5.73 -4.76 0.04
N LEU A 70 4.50 -4.46 0.46
CA LEU A 70 3.45 -3.86 -0.35
C LEU A 70 3.34 -2.38 0.02
N VAL A 71 3.68 -1.50 -0.93
CA VAL A 71 3.64 -0.03 -0.75
C VAL A 71 2.36 0.52 -1.38
N ASN A 72 1.85 1.61 -0.79
CA ASN A 72 0.53 2.17 -1.08
C ASN A 72 -0.60 1.23 -0.66
N THR A 73 -0.41 0.56 0.48
CA THR A 73 -1.29 -0.48 0.96
C THR A 73 -1.51 -0.39 2.46
N GLN A 74 -2.74 -0.59 2.89
CA GLN A 74 -3.13 -0.62 4.31
C GLN A 74 -3.77 -1.97 4.63
N LEU A 75 -3.46 -2.52 5.80
CA LEU A 75 -4.09 -3.74 6.30
C LEU A 75 -5.27 -3.35 7.21
N ARG A 76 -6.48 -3.77 6.85
CA ARG A 76 -7.70 -3.51 7.64
C ARG A 76 -8.58 -4.75 7.66
N LEU A 77 -8.18 -5.74 8.47
CA LEU A 77 -8.94 -6.98 8.57
C LEU A 77 -10.05 -6.84 9.62
N PRO A 78 -11.17 -7.56 9.47
CA PRO A 78 -12.18 -7.67 10.52
C PRO A 78 -11.60 -8.22 11.84
N SER A 79 -10.53 -9.02 11.76
CA SER A 79 -9.81 -9.59 12.90
C SER A 79 -8.79 -8.62 13.54
N GLY A 80 -8.52 -7.48 12.91
CA GLY A 80 -7.59 -6.44 13.39
C GLY A 80 -6.46 -6.12 12.42
N ASP A 81 -5.40 -5.53 12.95
CA ASP A 81 -4.29 -4.97 12.13
C ASP A 81 -3.14 -5.98 11.94
N ARG A 82 -3.40 -7.28 12.09
CA ARG A 82 -2.40 -8.32 11.83
C ARG A 82 -3.06 -9.62 11.39
N PHE A 83 -2.33 -10.38 10.56
CA PHE A 83 -2.63 -11.77 10.27
C PHE A 83 -1.45 -12.63 10.70
N PHE A 84 -1.71 -13.77 11.33
CA PHE A 84 -0.67 -14.71 11.69
C PHE A 84 -1.21 -16.14 11.63
N GLU A 85 -0.46 -17.01 10.98
CA GLU A 85 -0.74 -18.44 10.92
C GLU A 85 0.52 -19.29 11.09
N ASN A 86 0.40 -20.36 11.86
CA ASN A 86 1.51 -21.24 12.23
C ASN A 86 1.37 -22.60 11.52
N ASN A 87 2.46 -23.09 10.93
CA ASN A 87 2.53 -24.32 10.14
C ASN A 87 1.40 -24.47 9.10
N PRO A 88 1.16 -23.48 8.23
CA PRO A 88 0.01 -23.52 7.31
C PRO A 88 0.17 -24.56 6.18
N ALA A 89 1.40 -24.98 5.87
CA ALA A 89 1.68 -26.00 4.88
C ALA A 89 3.02 -26.72 5.18
N PRO A 90 3.23 -27.95 4.66
CA PRO A 90 4.52 -28.63 4.75
C PRO A 90 5.67 -27.74 4.24
N GLY A 91 6.75 -27.62 5.02
CA GLY A 91 7.90 -26.79 4.68
C GLY A 91 7.75 -25.29 5.00
N VAL A 92 6.55 -24.83 5.38
CA VAL A 92 6.29 -23.45 5.84
C VAL A 92 6.10 -23.44 7.36
N ALA A 93 6.99 -22.76 8.06
CA ALA A 93 6.91 -22.58 9.52
C ALA A 93 5.82 -21.59 9.93
N SER A 94 5.69 -20.46 9.23
CA SER A 94 4.68 -19.45 9.55
C SER A 94 4.39 -18.49 8.40
N VAL A 95 3.22 -17.87 8.45
CA VAL A 95 2.86 -16.69 7.66
C VAL A 95 2.45 -15.56 8.59
N GLU A 96 3.01 -14.38 8.37
CA GLU A 96 2.67 -13.17 9.09
C GLU A 96 2.41 -12.02 8.10
N ILE A 97 1.38 -11.23 8.38
CA ILE A 97 1.07 -10.01 7.63
C ILE A 97 0.85 -8.88 8.62
N ILE A 98 1.66 -7.84 8.54
CA ILE A 98 1.64 -6.70 9.47
C ILE A 98 1.82 -5.36 8.74
N PRO A 99 1.25 -4.26 9.25
CA PRO A 99 1.61 -2.92 8.82
C PRO A 99 3.08 -2.63 9.15
N LEU A 100 3.83 -2.10 8.19
CA LEU A 100 5.15 -1.52 8.43
C LEU A 100 5.04 -0.05 8.85
N ASP A 101 4.10 0.66 8.25
CA ASP A 101 3.75 2.05 8.51
C ASP A 101 2.31 2.33 8.06
N ALA A 102 1.90 3.59 8.04
CA ALA A 102 0.54 4.00 7.67
C ALA A 102 0.14 3.71 6.20
N ASN A 103 1.09 3.34 5.34
CA ASN A 103 0.88 3.13 3.91
C ASN A 103 1.67 1.95 3.31
N SER A 104 2.20 1.08 4.17
CA SER A 104 2.98 -0.09 3.76
C SER A 104 2.63 -1.31 4.62
N VAL A 105 2.53 -2.47 3.99
CA VAL A 105 2.27 -3.76 4.63
C VAL A 105 3.41 -4.72 4.30
N ARG A 106 3.85 -5.53 5.27
CA ARG A 106 4.78 -6.62 5.08
C ARG A 106 4.07 -7.95 5.18
N VAL A 107 4.34 -8.80 4.19
CA VAL A 107 4.02 -10.22 4.21
C VAL A 107 5.32 -10.98 4.40
N SER A 108 5.33 -11.87 5.38
CA SER A 108 6.48 -12.71 5.73
C SER A 108 6.05 -14.17 5.71
N VAL A 109 6.68 -14.98 4.84
CA VAL A 109 6.47 -16.42 4.75
C VAL A 109 7.77 -17.10 5.15
N THR A 110 7.80 -17.68 6.35
CA THR A 110 8.99 -18.32 6.91
C THR A 110 8.96 -19.80 6.62
N GLY A 111 10.00 -20.33 5.99
CA GLY A 111 10.18 -21.76 5.78
C GLY A 111 10.88 -22.44 6.96
N THR A 112 10.70 -23.76 7.09
CA THR A 112 11.26 -24.54 8.21
C THR A 112 12.79 -24.67 8.16
N SER A 113 13.40 -24.55 6.97
CA SER A 113 14.86 -24.66 6.80
C SER A 113 15.43 -23.68 5.80
N THR A 114 14.71 -23.40 4.71
CA THR A 114 15.10 -22.42 3.68
C THR A 114 13.90 -21.57 3.30
N ALA A 115 14.13 -20.42 2.67
CA ALA A 115 13.04 -19.55 2.25
C ALA A 115 12.20 -20.26 1.18
N PRO A 116 10.85 -20.23 1.29
CA PRO A 116 9.99 -20.74 0.23
C PRO A 116 10.27 -19.99 -1.08
N VAL A 117 10.23 -20.70 -2.20
CA VAL A 117 10.24 -20.06 -3.52
C VAL A 117 8.82 -19.58 -3.79
N GLY A 118 8.64 -18.27 -3.85
CA GLY A 118 7.33 -17.65 -4.03
C GLY A 118 7.29 -16.76 -5.27
N GLU A 119 6.13 -16.71 -5.91
CA GLU A 119 5.79 -15.71 -6.91
C GLU A 119 4.62 -14.87 -6.41
N VAL A 120 4.60 -13.60 -6.77
CA VAL A 120 3.47 -12.72 -6.49
C VAL A 120 2.77 -12.38 -7.79
N ARG A 121 1.46 -12.65 -7.83
CA ARG A 121 0.60 -12.32 -8.96
C ARG A 121 -0.45 -11.33 -8.49
N GLN A 122 -0.65 -10.28 -9.27
CA GLN A 122 -1.73 -9.33 -9.05
C GLN A 122 -2.75 -9.53 -10.15
N SER A 123 -4.00 -9.75 -9.76
CA SER A 123 -5.13 -9.79 -10.67
C SER A 123 -6.02 -8.57 -10.42
N SER A 124 -6.47 -7.94 -11.50
CA SER A 124 -7.53 -6.94 -11.44
C SER A 124 -8.84 -7.65 -11.74
N ALA A 125 -9.87 -7.46 -10.92
CA ALA A 125 -11.22 -7.78 -11.34
C ALA A 125 -11.58 -6.77 -12.44
N ILE A 126 -11.75 -7.26 -13.68
CA ILE A 126 -12.38 -6.47 -14.74
C ILE A 126 -13.86 -6.40 -14.35
N ALA A 127 -14.31 -5.22 -13.94
CA ALA A 127 -15.73 -4.93 -13.72
C ALA A 127 -16.49 -4.88 -15.06
#